data_AF-A0A2E7JL42-F1
#
_entry.id   AF-A0A2E7JL42-F1
#
_cell.length_a   1.000
_cell.length_b   1.000
_cell.length_c   1.000
_cell.angle_alpha   90.00
_cell.angle_beta   90.00
_cell.angle_gamma   90.00
#
_symmetry.space_group_name_H-M   'P 1'
#
loop_
_entity.id
_entity.type
_entity.pdbx_description
1 polymer ?
#
loop_
_entity_poly.entity_id
_entity_poly.type
_entity_poly.pdbx_seq_one_letter_code
_entity_poly.pdbx_strand_id
1 'polypeptide(L)'
;MLLWLVLAAVASVMLVATTRQISQDNAVVPLLWVMPLAIYLASLIVCFDHDRWYRRRVFMPLLTIGTLAIAYIISRELFLNIWIQIAGYSLTLFTACMVCHGELVRLKPAT
;
A
#
# COMPACT_ATOMS: atom_id res chain seq x y z
N MET A 1 -7.22 -16.38 13.51
CA MET A 1 -7.19 -15.20 14.40
C MET A 1 -5.86 -14.44 14.31
N LEU A 2 -4.71 -15.05 14.62
CA LEU A 2 -3.41 -14.33 14.56
C LEU A 2 -3.05 -13.80 13.17
N LEU A 3 -3.19 -14.62 12.11
CA LEU A 3 -2.94 -14.18 10.73
C LEU A 3 -3.82 -12.99 10.33
N TRP A 4 -5.09 -13.00 10.72
CA TRP A 4 -6.04 -11.92 10.47
C TRP A 4 -5.58 -10.60 11.11
N LEU A 5 -5.14 -10.64 12.38
CA LEU A 5 -4.56 -9.49 13.06
C LEU A 5 -3.24 -9.02 12.43
N VAL A 6 -2.37 -9.95 12.03
CA VAL A 6 -1.08 -9.62 11.40
C VAL A 6 -1.30 -8.94 10.05
N LEU A 7 -2.25 -9.37 9.24
CA LEU A 7 -2.57 -8.72 7.96
C LEU A 7 -3.06 -7.27 8.15
N ALA A 8 -3.91 -7.03 9.14
CA ALA A 8 -4.35 -5.68 9.49
C ALA A 8 -3.19 -4.81 10.03
N ALA A 9 -2.30 -5.40 10.83
CA ALA A 9 -1.12 -4.73 11.35
C ALA A 9 -0.14 -4.36 10.23
N VAL A 10 0.10 -5.25 9.27
CA VAL A 10 1.00 -5.00 8.12
C VAL A 10 0.48 -3.85 7.25
N ALA A 11 -0.83 -3.80 6.97
CA ALA A 11 -1.42 -2.69 6.23
C ALA A 11 -1.23 -1.35 6.95
N SER A 12 -1.45 -1.33 8.28
CA SER A 12 -1.24 -0.15 9.12
C SER A 12 0.24 0.27 9.17
N VAL A 13 1.16 -0.69 9.29
CA VAL A 13 2.61 -0.42 9.32
C VAL A 13 3.09 0.13 7.99
N MET A 14 2.62 -0.39 6.85
CA MET A 14 2.97 0.16 5.53
C MET A 14 2.47 1.59 5.33
N LEU A 15 1.26 1.90 5.82
CA LEU A 15 0.75 3.28 5.83
C LEU A 15 1.65 4.19 6.65
N VAL A 16 1.99 3.79 7.88
CA VAL A 16 2.86 4.57 8.78
C VAL A 16 4.24 4.76 8.18
N ALA A 17 4.83 3.71 7.60
CA ALA A 17 6.15 3.77 6.97
C ALA A 17 6.16 4.72 5.75
N THR A 18 5.15 4.64 4.88
CA THR A 18 5.06 5.52 3.70
C THR A 18 4.78 6.96 4.09
N THR A 19 3.93 7.18 5.10
CA THR A 19 3.68 8.52 5.65
C THR A 19 4.96 9.11 6.25
N ARG A 20 5.73 8.32 7.01
CA ARG A 20 7.04 8.72 7.56
C ARG A 20 8.02 9.14 6.46
N GLN A 21 8.15 8.35 5.40
CA GLN A 21 9.06 8.65 4.29
C GLN A 21 8.67 9.96 3.59
N ILE A 22 7.38 10.14 3.28
CA ILE A 22 6.89 11.37 2.65
C ILE A 22 7.07 12.58 3.57
N SER A 23 6.87 12.42 4.88
CA SER A 23 7.06 13.48 5.87
C SER A 23 8.53 13.86 6.10
N GLN A 24 9.48 12.94 5.92
CA GLN A 24 10.91 13.23 6.05
C GLN A 24 11.46 14.07 4.90
N ASP A 25 11.03 13.77 3.66
CA ASP A 25 11.59 14.43 2.47
C ASP A 25 10.82 15.70 2.06
N ASN A 26 9.53 15.83 2.38
CA ASN A 26 8.64 16.85 1.81
C ASN A 26 7.79 17.63 2.83
N ALA A 27 8.34 18.03 3.98
CA ALA A 27 7.65 18.83 5.00
C ALA A 27 7.07 20.19 4.50
N VAL A 28 7.33 20.58 3.25
CA VAL A 28 6.93 21.86 2.65
C VAL A 28 5.54 21.80 1.98
N VAL A 29 5.02 20.61 1.63
CA VAL A 29 3.69 20.47 0.99
C VAL A 29 2.73 19.73 1.91
N PRO A 30 1.98 20.44 2.78
CA PRO A 30 1.08 19.81 3.74
C PRO A 30 0.09 18.85 3.06
N LEU A 31 -0.45 19.14 1.88
CA LEU A 31 -1.43 18.23 1.25
C LEU A 31 -0.88 16.86 0.79
N LEU A 32 0.43 16.63 0.74
CA LEU A 32 1.00 15.34 0.30
C LEU A 32 0.64 14.18 1.23
N TRP A 33 0.42 14.42 2.53
CA TRP A 33 0.02 13.37 3.48
C TRP A 33 -1.40 12.85 3.24
N VAL A 34 -2.24 13.58 2.52
CA VAL A 34 -3.62 13.15 2.21
C VAL A 34 -3.60 12.01 1.19
N MET A 35 -2.59 11.98 0.31
CA MET A 35 -2.47 10.98 -0.74
C MET A 35 -2.35 9.53 -0.20
N PRO A 36 -1.38 9.17 0.66
CA PRO A 36 -1.28 7.80 1.19
C PRO A 36 -2.52 7.41 2.01
N LEU A 37 -3.12 8.36 2.73
CA LEU A 37 -4.34 8.15 3.50
C LEU A 37 -5.54 7.86 2.59
N ALA A 38 -5.69 8.61 1.50
CA ALA A 38 -6.72 8.39 0.48
C ALA A 38 -6.53 7.04 -0.23
N ILE A 39 -5.30 6.65 -0.54
CA ILE A 39 -5.00 5.34 -1.14
C ILE A 39 -5.36 4.20 -0.19
N TYR A 40 -5.01 4.34 1.10
CA TYR A 40 -5.39 3.38 2.13
C TYR A 40 -6.91 3.23 2.24
N LEU A 41 -7.64 4.35 2.33
CA LEU A 41 -9.10 4.34 2.38
C LEU A 41 -9.72 3.76 1.11
N ALA A 42 -9.20 4.11 -0.07
CA ALA A 42 -9.66 3.56 -1.34
C ALA A 42 -9.50 2.03 -1.39
N SER A 43 -8.34 1.51 -0.95
CA SER A 43 -8.13 0.06 -0.87
C SER A 43 -9.06 -0.62 0.13
N LEU A 44 -9.37 0.06 1.25
CA LEU A 44 -10.29 -0.45 2.26
C LEU A 44 -11.72 -0.50 1.71
N ILE A 45 -12.20 0.59 1.10
CA ILE A 45 -13.52 0.64 0.45
C ILE A 45 -13.61 -0.46 -0.61
N VAL A 46 -12.63 -0.56 -1.51
CA VAL A 46 -12.64 -1.56 -2.59
C VAL A 46 -12.65 -3.00 -2.06
N CYS A 47 -11.84 -3.31 -1.04
CA CYS A 47 -11.78 -4.67 -0.49
C CYS A 47 -13.03 -5.03 0.35
N PHE A 48 -13.64 -4.07 1.05
CA PHE A 48 -14.82 -4.31 1.87
C PHE A 48 -16.16 -4.17 1.12
N ASP A 49 -16.21 -3.44 0.01
CA ASP A 49 -17.44 -3.23 -0.78
C ASP A 49 -17.88 -4.52 -1.50
N HIS A 50 -16.95 -5.24 -2.13
CA HIS A 50 -17.25 -6.53 -2.77
C HIS A 50 -16.04 -7.47 -2.83
N ASP A 51 -16.24 -8.71 -2.39
CA ASP A 51 -15.23 -9.80 -2.41
C ASP A 51 -14.75 -10.15 -3.84
N ARG A 52 -15.48 -9.71 -4.88
CA ARG A 52 -15.12 -9.89 -6.31
C ARG A 52 -13.97 -9.01 -6.80
N TRP A 53 -13.70 -7.88 -6.13
CA TRP A 53 -12.69 -6.93 -6.61
C TRP A 53 -11.27 -7.42 -6.30
N TYR A 54 -11.11 -8.18 -5.23
CA TYR A 54 -9.83 -8.79 -4.89
C TYR A 54 -9.63 -10.11 -5.63
N ARG A 55 -8.75 -10.08 -6.63
CA ARG A 55 -8.26 -11.30 -7.32
C ARG A 55 -6.81 -11.56 -6.92
N ARG A 56 -6.61 -12.49 -5.98
CA ARG A 56 -5.29 -12.93 -5.51
C ARG A 56 -4.29 -13.19 -6.65
N ARG A 57 -4.74 -13.80 -7.75
CA ARG A 57 -3.89 -14.09 -8.94
C ARG A 57 -3.39 -12.86 -9.68
N VAL A 58 -4.05 -11.71 -9.55
CA VAL A 58 -3.65 -10.45 -10.18
C VAL A 58 -2.84 -9.62 -9.20
N PHE A 59 -3.30 -9.49 -7.95
CA PHE A 59 -2.66 -8.61 -6.97
C PHE A 59 -1.36 -9.17 -6.37
N MET A 60 -1.18 -10.49 -6.27
CA MET A 60 0.10 -11.07 -5.82
C MET A 60 1.27 -10.75 -6.76
N PRO A 61 1.20 -10.99 -8.09
CA PRO A 61 2.29 -10.60 -8.98
C PRO A 61 2.43 -9.08 -9.09
N LEU A 62 1.34 -8.32 -8.94
CA LEU A 62 1.42 -6.85 -8.92
C LEU A 62 2.18 -6.35 -7.69
N LEU A 63 2.00 -6.99 -6.54
CA LEU A 63 2.75 -6.70 -5.32
C LEU A 63 4.24 -7.03 -5.50
N THR A 64 4.59 -8.19 -6.08
CA THR A 64 6.00 -8.53 -6.30
C THR A 64 6.67 -7.56 -7.27
N ILE A 65 6.00 -7.21 -8.37
CA ILE A 65 6.48 -6.19 -9.32
C ILE A 65 6.62 -4.83 -8.63
N GLY A 66 5.63 -4.40 -7.84
CA GLY A 66 5.68 -3.14 -7.09
C GLY A 66 6.83 -3.10 -6.08
N THR A 67 7.08 -4.21 -5.38
CA THR A 67 8.17 -4.33 -4.41
C THR A 67 9.54 -4.23 -5.10
N LEU A 68 9.71 -4.92 -6.23
CA LEU A 68 10.93 -4.81 -7.05
C LEU A 68 11.11 -3.41 -7.63
N ALA A 69 10.01 -2.76 -8.06
CA ALA A 69 10.04 -1.40 -8.58
C ALA A 69 10.46 -0.40 -7.49
N ILE A 70 9.92 -0.50 -6.27
CA ILE A 70 10.37 0.33 -5.13
C ILE A 70 11.84 0.07 -4.81
N ALA A 71 12.28 -1.19 -4.74
CA ALA A 71 13.67 -1.52 -4.46
C ALA A 71 14.61 -0.88 -5.51
N TYR A 72 14.21 -0.88 -6.77
CA TYR A 72 14.94 -0.21 -7.85
C TYR A 72 14.91 1.33 -7.69
N ILE A 73 13.75 1.91 -7.37
CA ILE A 73 13.60 3.36 -7.15
C ILE A 73 14.50 3.84 -6.01
N ILE A 74 14.49 3.14 -4.87
CA ILE A 74 15.34 3.46 -3.72
C ILE A 74 16.83 3.38 -4.12
N SER A 75 17.23 2.36 -4.90
CA SER A 75 18.63 2.23 -5.36
C SER A 75 19.08 3.35 -6.31
N ARG A 76 18.16 4.13 -6.87
CA ARG A 76 18.41 5.19 -7.85
C ARG A 76 17.81 6.53 -7.43
N GLU A 77 17.55 6.71 -6.14
CA GLU A 77 16.81 7.87 -5.59
C GLU A 77 17.37 9.22 -6.04
N LEU A 78 18.71 9.37 -6.11
CA LEU A 78 19.37 10.61 -6.52
C LEU A 78 19.20 10.97 -8.01
N PHE A 79 18.84 10.00 -8.85
CA PHE A 79 18.74 10.18 -10.30
C PHE A 79 17.29 10.22 -10.82
N LEU A 80 16.31 9.96 -9.96
CA LEU A 80 14.90 9.86 -10.34
C LEU A 80 14.12 11.07 -9.87
N ASN A 81 13.27 11.61 -10.75
CA ASN A 81 12.35 12.70 -10.42
C ASN A 81 11.47 12.33 -9.21
N ILE A 82 11.31 13.28 -8.28
CA ILE A 82 10.47 13.14 -7.08
C ILE A 82 9.05 12.62 -7.41
N TRP A 83 8.47 13.05 -8.53
CA TRP A 83 7.15 12.61 -8.98
C TRP A 83 7.09 11.10 -9.30
N ILE A 84 8.16 10.53 -9.87
CA ILE A 84 8.25 9.09 -10.16
C ILE A 84 8.37 8.32 -8.85
N GLN A 85 9.14 8.83 -7.88
CA GLN A 85 9.27 8.22 -6.57
C GLN A 85 7.93 8.19 -5.84
N ILE A 86 7.23 9.33 -5.79
CA ILE A 86 5.89 9.43 -5.18
C ILE A 86 4.91 8.47 -5.87
N ALA A 87 4.89 8.43 -7.19
CA ALA A 87 4.03 7.51 -7.93
C ALA A 87 4.35 6.04 -7.61
N GLY A 88 5.62 5.67 -7.54
CA GLY A 88 6.06 4.31 -7.20
C GLY A 88 5.72 3.89 -5.78
N TYR A 89 5.94 4.79 -4.80
CA TYR A 89 5.54 4.59 -3.41
C TYR A 89 4.04 4.40 -3.28
N SER A 90 3.26 5.27 -3.91
CA SER A 90 1.80 5.22 -3.91
C SER A 90 1.23 3.95 -4.56
N LEU A 91 1.77 3.55 -5.72
CA LEU A 91 1.30 2.35 -6.43
C LEU A 91 1.57 1.10 -5.60
N THR A 92 2.76 0.99 -5.02
CA THR A 92 3.13 -0.19 -4.23
C THR A 92 2.34 -0.25 -2.94
N LEU A 93 2.16 0.89 -2.25
CA LEU A 93 1.28 0.98 -1.09
C LEU A 93 -0.15 0.52 -1.44
N PHE A 94 -0.71 1.01 -2.55
CA PHE A 94 -2.03 0.56 -3.01
C PHE A 94 -2.09 -0.96 -3.20
N THR A 95 -1.13 -1.54 -3.93
CA THR A 95 -1.13 -2.99 -4.19
C THR A 95 -0.96 -3.80 -2.91
N ALA A 96 -0.13 -3.35 -1.97
CA ALA A 96 0.10 -4.03 -0.72
C ALA A 96 -1.12 -3.95 0.22
N CYS A 97 -1.74 -2.77 0.33
CA CYS A 97 -2.99 -2.61 1.08
C CYS A 97 -4.11 -3.45 0.46
N MET A 98 -4.24 -3.50 -0.87
CA MET A 98 -5.20 -4.38 -1.56
C MET A 98 -4.97 -5.87 -1.25
N VAL A 99 -3.73 -6.33 -1.20
CA VAL A 99 -3.42 -7.73 -0.80
C VAL A 99 -3.74 -7.98 0.67
N CYS A 100 -3.34 -7.09 1.56
CA CYS A 100 -3.58 -7.25 3.00
C CYS A 100 -5.08 -7.20 3.33
N HIS A 101 -5.83 -6.24 2.79
CA HIS A 101 -7.27 -6.11 3.01
C HIS A 101 -8.06 -7.24 2.32
N GLY A 102 -7.68 -7.63 1.11
CA GLY A 102 -8.35 -8.73 0.39
C GLY A 102 -8.20 -10.07 1.11
N GLU A 103 -7.01 -10.41 1.58
CA GLU A 103 -6.81 -11.63 2.37
C GLU A 103 -7.41 -11.52 3.78
N LEU A 104 -7.51 -10.31 4.37
CA LEU A 104 -8.23 -10.07 5.64
C LEU A 104 -9.73 -10.41 5.51
N VAL A 105 -10.37 -9.99 4.42
CA VAL A 105 -11.79 -10.30 4.15
C VAL A 105 -11.99 -11.79 3.90
N ARG A 106 -11.12 -12.43 3.11
CA ARG A 106 -11.18 -13.88 2.85
C ARG A 106 -10.92 -14.73 4.09
N LEU A 107 -10.10 -14.27 5.01
CA LEU A 107 -9.77 -14.95 6.27
C LEU A 107 -10.72 -14.57 7.42
N LYS A 108 -11.81 -13.84 7.13
CA LYS A 108 -12.84 -13.50 8.12
C LYS A 108 -13.35 -14.82 8.74
N PRO A 109 -13.18 -15.03 10.06
CA PRO A 109 -13.69 -16.23 10.71
C PRO A 109 -15.22 -16.24 10.64
N ALA A 110 -15.79 -17.36 10.21
CA ALA A 110 -17.23 -17.59 10.30
C ALA A 110 -17.57 -17.78 11.78
N THR A 111 -18.24 -16.78 12.36
CA THR A 111 -18.97 -16.91 13.63
C THR A 111 -20.25 -17.68 13.40
#